data_AF-A0A953WNS5-F1
#
_entry.id   AF-A0A953WNS5-F1
#
_cell.length_a   1.000
_cell.length_b   1.000
_cell.length_c   1.000
_cell.angle_alpha   90.00
_cell.angle_beta   90.00
_cell.angle_gamma   90.00
#
_symmetry.space_group_name_H-M   'P 1'
#
loop_
_entity.id
_entity.type
_entity.pdbx_description
1 polymer ?
#
loop_
_entity_poly.entity_id
_entity_poly.type
_entity_poly.pdbx_seq_one_letter_code
_entity_poly.pdbx_strand_id
1 'polypeptide(L)'
;NLSDRGVIDPRKIGMGGHSFGSEATLWIASNSDLLAAASVSSPAATPSWYWSHALQSGFRERAINQWGLGSPEETPDRWRVLSPAYYTGKFDAPILMQMPEQEFRSAIEYFVKMRDQVLPVELWAFPHEPHIKFQPRHKLAAYDRNLDWFRFWLQNYIDPDPQKADQYRRWNEMRHRWLRERARREADAG
;
A
#
# COMPACT_ATOMS: atom_id res chain seq x y z
N ASN A 1 -20.03 17.92 -5.58
CA ASN A 1 -18.61 17.71 -5.26
C ASN A 1 -18.28 18.30 -3.88
N LEU A 2 -17.47 17.66 -3.05
CA LEU A 2 -17.10 18.17 -1.71
C LEU A 2 -16.03 19.28 -1.79
N SER A 3 -15.12 19.23 -2.77
CA SER A 3 -14.11 20.28 -2.99
C SER A 3 -14.78 21.59 -3.40
N ASP A 4 -15.73 21.54 -4.34
CA ASP A 4 -16.42 22.73 -4.86
C ASP A 4 -17.28 23.41 -3.78
N ARG A 5 -17.65 22.66 -2.74
CA ARG A 5 -18.35 23.17 -1.55
C ARG A 5 -17.41 23.72 -0.48
N GLY A 6 -16.09 23.69 -0.68
CA GLY A 6 -15.08 24.15 0.27
C GLY A 6 -14.94 23.30 1.54
N VAL A 7 -15.47 22.07 1.55
CA VAL A 7 -15.45 21.19 2.74
C VAL A 7 -14.11 20.48 2.92
N ILE A 8 -13.39 20.21 1.81
CA ILE A 8 -12.11 19.50 1.80
C ILE A 8 -11.08 20.22 0.92
N ASP A 9 -9.78 20.09 1.24
CA ASP A 9 -8.69 20.45 0.33
C ASP A 9 -8.44 19.25 -0.62
N PRO A 10 -8.65 19.39 -1.94
CA PRO A 10 -8.49 18.28 -2.88
C PRO A 10 -7.04 17.76 -2.98
N ARG A 11 -6.05 18.50 -2.45
CA ARG A 11 -4.64 18.08 -2.40
C ARG A 11 -4.29 17.27 -1.15
N LYS A 12 -5.24 17.08 -0.23
CA LYS A 12 -5.03 16.43 1.08
C LYS A 12 -5.99 15.27 1.28
N ILE A 13 -6.18 14.46 0.24
CA ILE A 13 -7.05 13.30 0.28
C ILE A 13 -6.22 12.06 0.63
N GLY A 14 -6.64 11.35 1.67
CA GLY A 14 -6.10 10.04 2.02
C GLY A 14 -7.14 8.95 1.84
N MET A 15 -6.70 7.74 1.51
CA MET A 15 -7.58 6.57 1.43
C MET A 15 -7.02 5.39 2.23
N GLY A 16 -7.89 4.76 3.00
CA GLY A 16 -7.59 3.57 3.78
C GLY A 16 -8.48 2.39 3.34
N GLY A 17 -7.94 1.17 3.35
CA GLY A 17 -8.69 0.00 2.94
C GLY A 17 -8.30 -1.32 3.61
N HIS A 18 -9.27 -2.22 3.70
CA HIS A 18 -9.09 -3.61 4.16
C HIS A 18 -9.74 -4.57 3.17
N SER A 19 -9.15 -5.74 2.93
CA SER A 19 -9.63 -6.73 1.96
C SER A 19 -9.80 -6.11 0.56
N PHE A 20 -10.95 -6.26 -0.09
CA PHE A 20 -11.29 -5.56 -1.34
C PHE A 20 -11.07 -4.03 -1.27
N GLY A 21 -11.26 -3.42 -0.11
CA GLY A 21 -10.95 -2.00 0.10
C GLY A 21 -9.45 -1.70 -0.06
N SER A 22 -8.56 -2.62 0.29
CA SER A 22 -7.12 -2.49 0.02
C SER A 22 -6.84 -2.53 -1.48
N GLU A 23 -7.47 -3.44 -2.23
CA GLU A 23 -7.35 -3.51 -3.69
C GLU A 23 -7.85 -2.21 -4.35
N ALA A 24 -9.03 -1.73 -3.96
CA ALA A 24 -9.58 -0.46 -4.45
C ALA A 24 -8.66 0.73 -4.13
N THR A 25 -8.09 0.76 -2.92
CA THR A 25 -7.14 1.81 -2.51
C THR A 25 -5.89 1.80 -3.39
N LEU A 26 -5.28 0.63 -3.62
CA LEU A 26 -4.10 0.50 -4.49
C LEU A 26 -4.43 0.85 -5.93
N TRP A 27 -5.58 0.43 -6.44
CA TRP A 27 -6.01 0.75 -7.80
C TRP A 27 -6.22 2.25 -7.99
N ILE A 28 -6.86 2.94 -7.06
CA ILE A 28 -7.03 4.41 -7.12
C ILE A 28 -5.66 5.10 -7.04
N ALA A 29 -4.78 4.64 -6.14
CA ALA A 29 -3.43 5.20 -5.98
C ALA A 29 -2.54 5.03 -7.23
N SER A 30 -2.80 4.02 -8.08
CA SER A 30 -2.03 3.78 -9.31
C SER A 30 -2.69 4.27 -10.60
N ASN A 31 -3.95 4.69 -10.55
CA ASN A 31 -4.71 5.12 -11.74
C ASN A 31 -5.26 6.55 -11.61
N SER A 32 -4.85 7.28 -10.57
CA SER A 32 -5.22 8.68 -10.37
C SER A 32 -4.18 9.40 -9.50
N ASP A 33 -4.12 10.73 -9.65
CA ASP A 33 -3.31 11.60 -8.79
C ASP A 33 -4.10 12.14 -7.58
N LEU A 34 -5.21 11.46 -7.24
CA LEU A 34 -6.15 11.93 -6.21
C LEU A 34 -5.56 11.83 -4.80
N LEU A 35 -4.79 10.78 -4.53
CA LEU A 35 -4.38 10.43 -3.18
C LEU A 35 -3.03 11.04 -2.83
N ALA A 36 -2.99 11.80 -1.74
CA ALA A 36 -1.75 12.31 -1.14
C ALA A 36 -1.12 11.33 -0.13
N ALA A 37 -1.86 10.32 0.32
CA ALA A 37 -1.37 9.20 1.10
C ALA A 37 -2.37 8.02 1.09
N ALA A 38 -1.88 6.80 1.18
CA ALA A 38 -2.69 5.59 1.26
C ALA A 38 -2.30 4.71 2.44
N SER A 39 -3.26 3.91 2.94
CA SER A 39 -3.02 2.86 3.93
C SER A 39 -3.83 1.61 3.62
N VAL A 40 -3.18 0.45 3.58
CA VAL A 40 -3.81 -0.84 3.25
C VAL A 40 -3.49 -1.89 4.30
N SER A 41 -4.38 -2.87 4.45
CA SER A 41 -4.28 -3.87 5.51
C SER A 41 -4.52 -5.32 5.06
N SER A 42 -4.64 -5.53 3.74
CA SER A 42 -4.62 -6.83 3.08
C SER A 42 -3.73 -6.75 1.83
N PRO A 43 -3.04 -7.83 1.45
CA PRO A 43 -2.23 -7.84 0.24
C PRO A 43 -3.12 -7.90 -1.01
N ALA A 44 -2.55 -7.49 -2.15
CA ALA A 44 -3.13 -7.79 -3.46
C ALA A 44 -2.57 -9.09 -4.03
N ALA A 45 -3.25 -9.65 -5.02
CA ALA A 45 -2.75 -10.81 -5.76
C ALA A 45 -1.40 -10.52 -6.43
N THR A 46 -0.45 -11.46 -6.32
CA THR A 46 0.87 -11.42 -6.95
C THR A 46 1.24 -12.79 -7.54
N PRO A 47 2.20 -12.87 -8.48
CA PRO A 47 2.76 -14.15 -8.91
C PRO A 47 3.22 -15.01 -7.72
N SER A 48 3.87 -14.37 -6.73
CA SER A 48 4.30 -15.04 -5.49
C SER A 48 3.12 -15.61 -4.69
N TRP A 49 2.02 -14.85 -4.58
CA TRP A 49 0.77 -15.33 -3.98
C TRP A 49 0.22 -16.55 -4.73
N TYR A 50 0.15 -16.51 -6.07
CA TYR A 50 -0.35 -17.63 -6.86
C TYR A 50 0.42 -18.92 -6.57
N TRP A 51 1.74 -18.87 -6.64
CA TRP A 51 2.57 -20.06 -6.44
C TRP A 51 2.52 -20.58 -5.00
N SER A 52 2.44 -19.70 -4.01
CA SER A 52 2.28 -20.12 -2.60
C SER A 52 0.95 -20.84 -2.32
N HIS A 53 -0.08 -20.61 -3.14
CA HIS A 53 -1.41 -21.22 -2.98
C HIS A 53 -1.70 -22.32 -4.00
N ALA A 54 -0.85 -22.51 -5.03
CA ALA A 54 -1.10 -23.41 -6.16
C ALA A 54 -1.29 -24.88 -5.78
N LEU A 55 -0.81 -25.30 -4.60
CA LEU A 55 -0.98 -26.65 -4.06
C LEU A 55 -2.30 -26.85 -3.30
N GLN A 56 -3.03 -25.78 -2.99
CA GLN A 56 -4.31 -25.87 -2.28
C GLN A 56 -5.40 -26.39 -3.22
N SER A 57 -6.19 -27.34 -2.74
CA SER A 57 -7.30 -27.92 -3.52
C SER A 57 -8.28 -26.83 -4.00
N GLY A 58 -8.60 -26.88 -5.29
CA GLY A 58 -9.50 -25.94 -5.97
C GLY A 58 -8.97 -24.51 -6.09
N PHE A 59 -7.72 -24.20 -5.68
CA PHE A 59 -7.20 -22.84 -5.76
C PHE A 59 -7.19 -22.30 -7.19
N ARG A 60 -6.67 -23.09 -8.14
CA ARG A 60 -6.55 -22.66 -9.54
C ARG A 60 -7.92 -22.31 -10.12
N GLU A 61 -8.90 -23.19 -9.95
CA GLU A 61 -10.28 -22.93 -10.39
C GLU A 61 -10.85 -21.65 -9.74
N ARG A 62 -10.67 -21.46 -8.43
CA ARG A 62 -11.10 -20.22 -7.75
C ARG A 62 -10.40 -18.98 -8.30
N ALA A 63 -9.09 -19.06 -8.57
CA ALA A 63 -8.31 -17.95 -9.09
C ALA A 63 -8.79 -17.50 -10.49
N ILE A 64 -9.04 -18.47 -11.38
CA ILE A 64 -9.63 -18.22 -12.69
C ILE A 64 -11.06 -17.65 -12.54
N ASN A 65 -11.92 -18.28 -11.74
CA ASN A 65 -13.33 -17.88 -11.67
C ASN A 65 -13.56 -16.52 -11.01
N GLN A 66 -12.75 -16.16 -10.01
CA GLN A 66 -12.94 -14.90 -9.26
C GLN A 66 -12.20 -13.73 -9.90
N TRP A 67 -10.98 -13.95 -10.39
CA TRP A 67 -10.12 -12.87 -10.86
C TRP A 67 -9.70 -13.01 -12.33
N GLY A 68 -10.03 -14.12 -12.99
CA GLY A 68 -9.51 -14.44 -14.32
C GLY A 68 -8.03 -14.79 -14.32
N LEU A 69 -7.47 -15.19 -13.17
CA LEU A 69 -6.05 -15.42 -12.97
C LEU A 69 -5.71 -16.91 -13.11
N GLY A 70 -5.14 -17.27 -14.27
CA GLY A 70 -4.31 -18.47 -14.41
C GLY A 70 -2.92 -18.26 -13.82
N SER A 71 -2.00 -19.17 -14.11
CA SER A 71 -0.59 -18.95 -13.77
C SER A 71 -0.07 -17.65 -14.41
N PRO A 72 1.03 -17.06 -13.88
CA PRO A 72 1.66 -15.90 -14.49
C PRO A 72 1.93 -16.03 -15.99
N GLU A 73 2.21 -17.24 -16.46
CA GLU A 73 2.46 -17.59 -17.85
C GLU A 73 1.17 -17.81 -18.67
N GLU A 74 0.12 -18.34 -18.04
CA GLU A 74 -1.17 -18.62 -18.70
C GLU A 74 -1.98 -17.35 -18.96
N THR A 75 -1.99 -16.39 -18.00
CA THR A 75 -2.78 -15.16 -18.10
C THR A 75 -1.94 -13.90 -17.86
N PRO A 76 -0.82 -13.68 -18.57
CA PRO A 76 0.14 -12.62 -18.27
C PRO A 76 -0.49 -11.22 -18.35
N ASP A 77 -1.40 -10.99 -19.30
CA ASP A 77 -2.08 -9.70 -19.45
C ASP A 77 -3.04 -9.41 -18.30
N ARG A 78 -3.66 -10.44 -17.73
CA ARG A 78 -4.52 -10.27 -16.56
C ARG A 78 -3.71 -9.92 -15.31
N TRP A 79 -2.54 -10.53 -15.15
CA TRP A 79 -1.61 -10.20 -14.08
C TRP A 79 -1.12 -8.75 -14.15
N ARG A 80 -0.83 -8.23 -15.35
CA ARG A 80 -0.46 -6.82 -15.56
C ARG A 80 -1.55 -5.83 -15.17
N VAL A 81 -2.81 -6.23 -15.26
CA VAL A 81 -3.96 -5.40 -14.86
C VAL A 81 -4.19 -5.43 -13.36
N LEU A 82 -4.17 -6.61 -12.74
CA LEU A 82 -4.61 -6.76 -11.35
C LEU A 82 -3.47 -6.60 -10.34
N SER A 83 -2.27 -7.12 -10.64
CA SER A 83 -1.23 -7.24 -9.62
C SER A 83 -0.33 -6.01 -9.55
N PRO A 84 -0.25 -5.33 -8.37
CA PRO A 84 0.63 -4.16 -8.18
C PRO A 84 2.09 -4.42 -8.50
N ALA A 85 2.51 -5.69 -8.45
CA ALA A 85 3.87 -6.10 -8.79
C ALA A 85 4.29 -5.72 -10.23
N TYR A 86 3.34 -5.47 -11.14
CA TYR A 86 3.60 -5.10 -12.53
C TYR A 86 3.46 -3.60 -12.82
N TYR A 87 2.92 -2.81 -11.90
CA TYR A 87 2.66 -1.38 -12.11
C TYR A 87 3.10 -0.50 -10.94
N THR A 88 4.13 -0.93 -10.19
CA THR A 88 4.72 -0.16 -9.08
C THR A 88 5.18 1.24 -9.49
N GLY A 89 5.62 1.42 -10.74
CA GLY A 89 6.02 2.72 -11.28
C GLY A 89 4.88 3.71 -11.49
N LYS A 90 3.62 3.31 -11.30
CA LYS A 90 2.44 4.20 -11.42
C LYS A 90 2.04 4.85 -10.10
N PHE A 91 2.61 4.42 -8.97
CA PHE A 91 2.25 5.00 -7.67
C PHE A 91 3.05 6.28 -7.45
N ASP A 92 2.36 7.37 -7.11
CA ASP A 92 2.97 8.65 -6.73
C ASP A 92 2.54 9.13 -5.33
N ALA A 93 1.91 8.25 -4.55
CA ALA A 93 1.48 8.51 -3.19
C ALA A 93 2.24 7.63 -2.18
N PRO A 94 2.58 8.13 -0.99
CA PRO A 94 3.06 7.32 0.13
C PRO A 94 2.08 6.20 0.51
N ILE A 95 2.57 4.98 0.73
CA ILE A 95 1.73 3.81 1.07
C ILE A 95 2.17 3.18 2.40
N LEU A 96 1.26 3.11 3.36
CA LEU A 96 1.41 2.30 4.55
C LEU A 96 0.76 0.92 4.35
N MET A 97 1.47 -0.14 4.72
CA MET A 97 1.00 -1.53 4.64
C MET A 97 0.96 -2.16 6.03
N GLN A 98 -0.22 -2.45 6.55
CA GLN A 98 -0.43 -2.98 7.90
C GLN A 98 -1.04 -4.39 7.82
N MET A 99 -0.20 -5.37 7.51
CA MET A 99 -0.57 -6.70 7.07
C MET A 99 -0.65 -7.70 8.23
N PRO A 100 -1.59 -8.67 8.20
CA PRO A 100 -1.52 -9.81 9.12
C PRO A 100 -0.37 -10.75 8.74
N GLU A 101 0.26 -11.40 9.73
CA GLU A 101 1.36 -12.36 9.51
C GLU A 101 0.98 -13.51 8.55
N GLN A 102 -0.30 -13.89 8.54
CA GLN A 102 -0.77 -14.96 7.67
C GLN A 102 -0.75 -14.57 6.18
N GLU A 103 -0.73 -13.28 5.84
CA GLU A 103 -0.93 -12.81 4.45
C GLU A 103 0.21 -11.92 3.93
N PHE A 104 1.04 -11.32 4.79
CA PHE A 104 1.99 -10.27 4.38
C PHE A 104 3.00 -10.68 3.29
N ARG A 105 3.32 -11.99 3.18
CA ARG A 105 4.30 -12.50 2.21
C ARG A 105 3.92 -12.14 0.78
N SER A 106 2.63 -12.12 0.47
CA SER A 106 2.11 -11.72 -0.84
C SER A 106 2.33 -10.25 -1.17
N ALA A 107 2.51 -9.40 -0.15
CA ALA A 107 2.79 -7.97 -0.31
C ALA A 107 4.28 -7.66 -0.58
N ILE A 108 5.19 -8.56 -0.21
CA ILE A 108 6.63 -8.33 -0.27
C ILE A 108 7.11 -7.99 -1.69
N GLU A 109 6.55 -8.64 -2.70
CA GLU A 109 6.98 -8.46 -4.09
C GLU A 109 6.84 -7.01 -4.56
N TYR A 110 5.67 -6.39 -4.37
CA TYR A 110 5.49 -4.99 -4.77
C TYR A 110 6.03 -4.01 -3.74
N PHE A 111 6.07 -4.36 -2.45
CA PHE A 111 6.73 -3.56 -1.43
C PHE A 111 8.20 -3.28 -1.77
N VAL A 112 8.95 -4.33 -2.13
CA VAL A 112 10.38 -4.18 -2.49
C VAL A 112 10.52 -3.35 -3.77
N LYS A 113 9.74 -3.64 -4.81
CA LYS A 113 9.76 -2.88 -6.07
C LYS A 113 9.45 -1.38 -5.85
N MET A 114 8.45 -1.05 -5.03
CA MET A 114 8.12 0.33 -4.66
C MET A 114 9.27 1.01 -3.90
N ARG A 115 9.85 0.30 -2.92
CA ARG A 115 10.97 0.82 -2.12
C ARG A 115 12.21 1.10 -2.99
N ASP A 116 12.52 0.22 -3.92
CA ASP A 116 13.65 0.35 -4.84
C ASP A 116 13.44 1.52 -5.83
N GLN A 117 12.19 1.85 -6.15
CA GLN A 117 11.80 3.04 -6.91
C GLN A 117 11.77 4.33 -6.07
N VAL A 118 12.18 4.27 -4.79
CA VAL A 118 12.21 5.38 -3.83
C VAL A 118 10.81 5.89 -3.48
N LEU A 119 9.76 5.09 -3.68
CA LEU A 119 8.42 5.42 -3.18
C LEU A 119 8.42 5.36 -1.64
N PRO A 120 7.79 6.31 -0.92
CA PRO A 120 7.62 6.22 0.52
C PRO A 120 6.66 5.07 0.87
N VAL A 121 7.24 3.93 1.26
CA VAL A 121 6.47 2.74 1.63
C VAL A 121 6.98 2.14 2.93
N GLU A 122 6.07 1.83 3.85
CA GLU A 122 6.38 1.15 5.12
C GLU A 122 5.45 -0.05 5.31
N LEU A 123 6.01 -1.20 5.71
CA LEU A 123 5.28 -2.45 5.93
C LEU A 123 5.43 -2.92 7.37
N TRP A 124 4.30 -3.22 8.00
CA TRP A 124 4.19 -3.85 9.32
C TRP A 124 3.45 -5.18 9.18
N ALA A 125 4.04 -6.24 9.73
CA ALA A 125 3.41 -7.55 9.84
C ALA A 125 3.01 -7.79 11.30
N PHE A 126 1.73 -8.07 11.55
CA PHE A 126 1.20 -8.30 12.89
C PHE A 126 1.20 -9.81 13.22
N PRO A 127 1.96 -10.26 14.23
CA PRO A 127 2.13 -11.68 14.53
C PRO A 127 0.83 -12.31 15.02
N HIS A 128 0.61 -13.57 14.63
CA HIS A 128 -0.56 -14.37 14.98
C HIS A 128 -1.91 -13.73 14.62
N GLU A 129 -1.92 -12.81 13.65
CA GLU A 129 -3.16 -12.23 13.13
C GLU A 129 -3.63 -12.95 11.86
N PRO A 130 -4.94 -13.26 11.75
CA PRO A 130 -5.57 -13.68 10.50
C PRO A 130 -5.99 -12.47 9.67
N HIS A 131 -6.76 -12.71 8.61
CA HIS A 131 -7.31 -11.66 7.74
C HIS A 131 -7.90 -10.48 8.55
N ILE A 132 -8.84 -10.78 9.46
CA ILE A 132 -9.40 -9.79 10.38
C ILE A 132 -8.61 -9.78 11.67
N LYS A 133 -7.88 -8.67 11.91
CA LYS A 133 -7.11 -8.51 13.15
C LYS A 133 -8.03 -8.53 14.36
N PHE A 134 -7.74 -9.36 15.35
CA PHE A 134 -8.58 -9.50 16.54
C PHE A 134 -7.89 -9.03 17.83
N GLN A 135 -6.57 -9.09 17.91
CA GLN A 135 -5.87 -8.79 19.16
C GLN A 135 -5.97 -7.28 19.47
N PRO A 136 -6.47 -6.88 20.66
CA PRO A 136 -6.70 -5.47 20.97
C PRO A 136 -5.46 -4.58 20.84
N ARG A 137 -4.29 -5.09 21.26
CA ARG A 137 -3.01 -4.36 21.14
C ARG A 137 -2.63 -4.10 19.69
N HIS A 138 -2.88 -5.05 18.79
CA HIS A 138 -2.60 -4.89 17.37
C HIS A 138 -3.57 -3.92 16.70
N LYS A 139 -4.87 -3.98 17.07
CA LYS A 139 -5.85 -3.00 16.60
C LYS A 139 -5.47 -1.58 17.02
N LEU A 140 -5.12 -1.37 18.29
CA LEU A 140 -4.67 -0.08 18.80
C LEU A 140 -3.43 0.42 18.03
N ALA A 141 -2.40 -0.41 17.92
CA ALA A 141 -1.18 -0.05 17.17
C ALA A 141 -1.47 0.25 15.69
N ALA A 142 -2.43 -0.43 15.07
CA ALA A 142 -2.82 -0.16 13.69
C ALA A 142 -3.60 1.17 13.55
N TYR A 143 -4.48 1.48 14.51
CA TYR A 143 -5.24 2.74 14.55
C TYR A 143 -4.32 3.94 14.78
N ASP A 144 -3.44 3.86 15.77
CA ASP A 144 -2.49 4.93 16.08
C ASP A 144 -1.58 5.22 14.89
N ARG A 145 -1.03 4.18 14.26
CA ARG A 145 -0.16 4.35 13.09
C ARG A 145 -0.90 4.87 11.87
N ASN A 146 -2.16 4.48 11.65
CA ASN A 146 -2.98 5.07 10.59
C ASN A 146 -3.19 6.57 10.82
N LEU A 147 -3.56 6.96 12.04
CA LEU A 147 -3.76 8.35 12.41
C LEU A 147 -2.46 9.14 12.18
N ASP A 148 -1.35 8.65 12.71
CA ASP A 148 -0.05 9.29 12.57
C ASP A 148 0.38 9.41 11.10
N TRP A 149 0.18 8.36 10.30
CA TRP A 149 0.55 8.34 8.88
C TRP A 149 -0.19 9.41 8.10
N PHE A 150 -1.51 9.47 8.24
CA PHE A 150 -2.31 10.50 7.56
C PHE A 150 -2.01 11.90 8.09
N ARG A 151 -1.82 12.08 9.40
CA ARG A 151 -1.44 13.39 9.95
C ARG A 151 -0.07 13.84 9.44
N PHE A 152 0.89 12.93 9.32
CA PHE A 152 2.20 13.24 8.78
C PHE A 152 2.15 13.68 7.33
N TRP A 153 1.51 12.90 6.45
CA TRP A 153 1.51 13.17 5.01
C TRP A 153 0.51 14.24 4.56
N LEU A 154 -0.66 14.32 5.20
CA LEU A 154 -1.72 15.27 4.81
C LEU A 154 -1.62 16.61 5.56
N GLN A 155 -1.07 16.60 6.79
CA GLN A 155 -1.05 17.78 7.66
C GLN A 155 0.36 18.26 8.02
N ASN A 156 1.42 17.54 7.63
CA ASN A 156 2.80 17.79 8.09
C ASN A 156 2.94 17.79 9.62
N TYR A 157 2.10 17.01 10.30
CA TYR A 157 2.09 16.94 11.75
C TYR A 157 3.00 15.82 12.27
N ILE A 158 3.72 16.11 13.36
CA ILE A 158 4.55 15.17 14.10
C ILE A 158 4.03 15.14 15.54
N ASP A 159 3.70 13.95 16.03
CA ASP A 159 3.37 13.74 17.44
C ASP A 159 4.66 13.85 18.28
N PRO A 160 4.69 14.72 19.32
CA PRO A 160 5.88 14.92 20.14
C PRO A 160 6.19 13.77 21.10
N ASP A 161 5.37 12.71 21.19
CA ASP A 161 5.66 11.54 22.01
C ASP A 161 7.05 10.96 21.67
N PRO A 162 8.01 10.94 22.64
CA PRO A 162 9.35 10.40 22.41
C PRO A 162 9.35 8.94 21.96
N GLN A 163 8.33 8.15 22.32
CA GLN A 163 8.20 6.75 21.88
C GLN A 163 7.97 6.63 20.37
N LYS A 164 7.51 7.70 19.72
CA LYS A 164 7.28 7.76 18.26
C LYS A 164 8.43 8.41 17.50
N ALA A 165 9.48 8.88 18.17
CA ALA A 165 10.58 9.61 17.52
C ALA A 165 11.22 8.83 16.36
N ASP A 166 11.44 7.53 16.54
CA ASP A 166 12.01 6.66 15.52
C ASP A 166 11.08 6.47 14.31
N GLN A 167 9.76 6.44 14.52
CA GLN A 167 8.76 6.38 13.45
C GLN A 167 8.87 7.62 12.56
N TYR A 168 8.84 8.81 13.16
CA TYR A 168 8.92 10.06 12.42
C TYR A 168 10.30 10.28 11.78
N ARG A 169 11.39 9.78 12.38
CA ARG A 169 12.71 9.78 11.75
C ARG A 169 12.68 9.01 10.42
N ARG A 170 12.19 7.77 10.42
CA ARG A 170 12.07 6.95 9.20
C ARG A 170 11.19 7.62 8.14
N TRP A 171 10.07 8.20 8.56
CA TRP A 171 9.13 8.84 7.64
C TRP A 171 9.69 10.13 7.00
N ASN A 172 10.44 10.93 7.76
CA ASN A 172 11.17 12.08 7.23
C ASN A 172 12.27 11.66 6.25
N GLU A 173 13.02 10.59 6.56
CA GLU A 173 14.03 10.05 5.64
C GLU A 173 13.42 9.55 4.33
N MET A 174 12.27 8.87 4.39
CA MET A 174 11.52 8.47 3.19
C MET A 174 11.07 9.70 2.37
N ARG A 175 10.45 10.69 3.02
CA ARG A 175 10.02 11.94 2.37
C ARG A 175 11.19 12.65 1.68
N HIS A 176 12.31 12.83 2.39
CA HIS A 176 13.47 13.52 1.83
C HIS A 176 14.08 12.78 0.63
N ARG A 177 14.22 11.45 0.72
CA ARG A 177 14.72 10.66 -0.42
C ARG A 177 13.79 10.75 -1.63
N TRP A 178 12.49 10.64 -1.40
CA TRP A 178 11.50 10.70 -2.46
C TRP A 178 11.46 12.06 -3.16
N LEU A 179 11.42 13.16 -2.40
CA LEU A 179 11.43 14.52 -2.98
C LEU A 179 12.70 14.80 -3.80
N ARG A 180 13.87 14.33 -3.34
CA ARG A 180 15.12 14.43 -4.11
C ARG A 180 15.06 13.64 -5.41
N GLU A 181 14.54 12.42 -5.36
CA GLU A 181 14.40 11.58 -6.56
C GLU A 181 13.44 12.18 -7.57
N ARG A 182 12.31 12.76 -7.12
CA ARG A 182 11.37 13.48 -8.00
C ARG A 182 12.03 14.66 -8.68
N ALA A 183 12.70 15.53 -7.91
CA ALA A 183 13.40 16.68 -8.45
C ALA A 183 14.48 16.29 -9.48
N ARG A 184 15.18 15.17 -9.25
CA ARG A 184 16.14 14.61 -10.21
C ARG A 184 15.46 14.20 -11.52
N ARG A 185 14.38 13.42 -11.44
CA ARG A 185 13.63 12.97 -12.64
C ARG A 185 13.04 14.13 -13.44
N GLU A 186 12.56 15.17 -12.76
CA GLU A 186 12.05 16.39 -13.41
C GLU A 186 13.18 17.14 -14.13
N ALA A 187 14.37 17.22 -13.55
CA ALA A 187 15.53 17.84 -14.18
C ALA A 187 16.06 17.04 -15.39
N ASP A 188 16.02 15.70 -15.33
CA ASP A 188 16.46 14.83 -16.44
C ASP A 188 15.44 14.80 -17.61
N ALA A 189 14.20 15.23 -17.38
CA ALA A 189 13.12 15.22 -18.38
C ALA A 189 12.95 16.57 -19.13
N GLY A 190 13.61 17.64 -18.68
CA GLY A 190 13.58 18.97 -19.28
C GLY A 190 14.80 19.27 -20.15
#